data_AF-A0A418XR14-F1
#
_entry.id   AF-A0A418XR14-F1
#
_cell.length_a   1.000
_cell.length_b   1.000
_cell.length_c   1.000
_cell.angle_alpha   90.00
_cell.angle_beta   90.00
_cell.angle_gamma   90.00
#
_symmetry.space_group_name_H-M   'P 1'
#
loop_
_entity.id
_entity.type
_entity.pdbx_description
1 polymer ?
#
loop_
_entity_poly.entity_id
_entity_poly.type
_entity_poly.pdbx_seq_one_letter_code
_entity_poly.pdbx_strand_id
1 'polypeptide(L)'
;MSSTRKLPSPDDPQYDLFGGVPAGSDAPALQTAVHSGRRFVTGDANAIFLGTMRLEEHLKRSGQHAPFTVARLLGAQDWQAFERRYAATGRAPYAPQLMVGLILYGVMQGVHSLRELERLARLDLGCMWVTGGIAPDHANIGRFIVQHEASLTRDFFESLTGSILKATGSGSARLAGDGTVIEAACSHYNLLKEEAVKARATAAHQAVERTPENRAAQQEQERSARCQELFEQRQTARRSNGKNVETLRISGSEPEAMVQRLKRGHGFAASYKPSVLANPDRIITAFEIDPSSETKVIAPMLDQSARVTGEDVRELLLDAGYFDDEVIDATLTRDISLLCPEGQWPAKTKEEGLYHKSAFTYDAHTDTYRCPAGQTLVLISKCGETPRTRAVSVYAASSCTACRLRANCTKAAQGRRIKRYPEDEQRDALRLVMQHRQARYIFSQRKAIVEPVFSSLRGQQGLDRFRRRGLQAVKREFALHVMAYNLSRAVALLRALFFYFYAVPYALRGAHTFFRPHAAFFWLASSTTTSPGPDVIAEKRFATPSEGRGFLRRYAAICTVASVG
;
A
#
# COMPACT_ATOMS: atom_id res chain seq x y z
N MET A 1 38.53 -52.72 27.41
CA MET A 1 38.73 -52.64 25.95
C MET A 1 39.23 -51.25 25.62
N SER A 2 40.49 -51.15 25.19
CA SER A 2 41.14 -49.89 24.85
C SER A 2 40.53 -49.32 23.57
N SER A 3 39.97 -48.11 23.63
CA SER A 3 39.64 -47.32 22.44
C SER A 3 40.38 -45.99 22.51
N THR A 4 41.67 -46.04 22.20
CA THR A 4 42.43 -44.86 21.78
C THR A 4 41.75 -44.27 20.55
N ARG A 5 40.90 -43.25 20.73
CA ARG A 5 40.53 -42.34 19.65
C ARG A 5 41.83 -41.69 19.19
N LYS A 6 42.25 -42.00 17.97
CA LYS A 6 43.37 -41.33 17.30
C LYS A 6 43.15 -39.82 17.44
N LEU A 7 44.10 -39.13 18.08
CA LEU A 7 44.27 -37.71 17.86
C LEU A 7 44.48 -37.52 16.34
N PRO A 8 43.76 -36.59 15.70
CA PRO A 8 43.88 -36.37 14.26
C PRO A 8 45.34 -36.01 13.91
N SER A 9 45.81 -36.57 12.81
CA SER A 9 47.19 -36.39 12.31
C SER A 9 47.36 -34.95 11.82
N PRO A 10 48.57 -34.36 11.84
CA PRO A 10 48.84 -33.09 11.15
C PRO A 10 48.51 -33.12 9.66
N ASP A 11 48.38 -34.33 9.08
CA ASP A 11 48.01 -34.57 7.69
C ASP A 11 46.49 -34.75 7.46
N ASP A 12 45.64 -34.57 8.47
CA ASP A 12 44.18 -34.58 8.28
C ASP A 12 43.74 -33.32 7.50
N PRO A 13 42.91 -33.46 6.45
CA PRO A 13 42.50 -32.35 5.56
C PRO A 13 41.69 -31.24 6.25
N GLN A 14 41.38 -31.38 7.54
CA GLN A 14 40.75 -30.33 8.35
C GLN A 14 41.74 -29.28 8.88
N TYR A 15 43.05 -29.54 8.85
CA TYR A 15 44.09 -28.61 9.31
C TYR A 15 44.75 -27.81 8.18
N ASP A 16 44.25 -27.98 6.96
CA ASP A 16 44.65 -27.19 5.80
C ASP A 16 44.02 -25.79 5.83
N LEU A 17 44.34 -25.01 6.87
CA LEU A 17 43.79 -23.68 7.09
C LEU A 17 44.41 -22.61 6.16
N PHE A 18 45.49 -22.92 5.42
CA PHE A 18 46.13 -22.00 4.46
C PHE A 18 46.85 -22.66 3.26
N GLY A 19 46.72 -23.96 3.01
CA GLY A 19 47.54 -24.71 2.03
C GLY A 19 46.74 -25.52 1.02
N GLY A 20 45.60 -25.02 0.57
CA GLY A 20 44.78 -25.73 -0.41
C GLY A 20 43.50 -25.00 -0.73
N VAL A 21 43.59 -23.76 -1.23
CA VAL A 21 42.49 -23.24 -2.04
C VAL A 21 42.35 -24.22 -3.20
N PRO A 22 41.24 -24.97 -3.33
CA PRO A 22 41.04 -25.76 -4.53
C PRO A 22 41.20 -24.79 -5.69
N ALA A 23 41.91 -25.16 -6.75
CA ALA A 23 41.83 -24.45 -8.02
C ALA A 23 40.41 -24.62 -8.62
N GLY A 24 39.37 -24.27 -7.87
CA GLY A 24 38.07 -23.92 -8.39
C GLY A 24 38.26 -22.55 -8.97
N SER A 25 38.14 -22.44 -10.29
CA SER A 25 38.27 -21.20 -11.04
C SER A 25 37.78 -19.99 -10.24
N ASP A 26 38.65 -19.02 -9.95
CA ASP A 26 38.27 -17.69 -9.41
C ASP A 26 37.29 -16.92 -10.34
N ALA A 27 36.87 -17.55 -11.43
CA ALA A 27 35.83 -17.08 -12.30
C ALA A 27 34.46 -17.19 -11.60
N PRO A 28 33.67 -16.10 -11.55
CA PRO A 28 32.33 -16.15 -11.00
C PRO A 28 31.47 -17.18 -11.72
N ALA A 29 30.58 -17.86 -11.00
CA ALA A 29 29.61 -18.77 -11.61
C ALA A 29 28.77 -17.99 -12.64
N LEU A 30 28.68 -18.53 -13.87
CA LEU A 30 27.95 -17.90 -14.96
C LEU A 30 26.79 -18.79 -15.39
N GLN A 31 25.58 -18.22 -15.39
CA GLN A 31 24.38 -18.90 -15.89
C GLN A 31 23.87 -18.17 -17.14
N THR A 32 23.56 -18.95 -18.17
CA THR A 32 22.92 -18.42 -19.38
C THR A 32 21.42 -18.32 -19.13
N ALA A 33 20.89 -17.12 -19.25
CA ALA A 33 19.46 -16.91 -19.15
C ALA A 33 18.72 -17.51 -20.34
N VAL A 34 17.64 -18.25 -20.06
CA VAL A 34 16.88 -19.03 -21.05
C VAL A 34 16.30 -18.14 -22.14
N HIS A 35 15.80 -16.95 -21.77
CA HIS A 35 15.05 -16.09 -22.68
C HIS A 35 15.92 -15.12 -23.47
N SER A 36 17.01 -14.64 -22.89
CA SER A 36 17.88 -13.64 -23.51
C SER A 36 19.15 -14.24 -24.11
N GLY A 37 19.51 -15.48 -23.77
CA GLY A 37 20.78 -16.11 -24.15
C GLY A 37 22.01 -15.44 -23.53
N ARG A 38 21.81 -14.44 -22.64
CA ARG A 38 22.87 -13.67 -22.01
C ARG A 38 23.42 -14.43 -20.79
N ARG A 39 24.74 -14.36 -20.59
CA ARG A 39 25.40 -14.92 -19.41
C ARG A 39 25.41 -13.90 -18.27
N PHE A 40 24.93 -14.33 -17.11
CA PHE A 40 24.89 -13.54 -15.88
C PHE A 40 25.78 -14.16 -14.80
N VAL A 41 26.43 -13.32 -14.00
CA VAL A 41 27.04 -13.72 -12.73
C VAL A 41 25.94 -14.15 -11.79
N THR A 42 25.97 -15.41 -11.42
CA THR A 42 25.03 -16.05 -10.52
C THR A 42 25.74 -16.54 -9.26
N GLY A 43 24.99 -17.12 -8.34
CA GLY A 43 25.48 -17.77 -7.14
C GLY A 43 24.66 -19.02 -6.83
N ASP A 44 25.21 -19.94 -6.05
CA ASP A 44 24.50 -21.12 -5.57
C ASP A 44 24.49 -21.12 -4.04
N ALA A 45 23.32 -20.85 -3.46
CA ALA A 45 23.15 -20.82 -2.01
C ALA A 45 23.44 -22.19 -1.37
N ASN A 46 23.26 -23.29 -2.09
CA ASN A 46 23.51 -24.64 -1.59
C ASN A 46 24.99 -25.00 -1.55
N ALA A 47 25.83 -24.25 -2.28
CA ALA A 47 27.27 -24.42 -2.32
C ALA A 47 27.98 -23.65 -1.18
N ILE A 48 27.25 -22.89 -0.36
CA ILE A 48 27.82 -22.11 0.74
C ILE A 48 27.94 -22.96 2.01
N PHE A 49 29.14 -22.99 2.59
CA PHE A 49 29.46 -23.70 3.83
C PHE A 49 29.96 -22.75 4.91
N LEU A 50 29.64 -23.06 6.16
CA LEU A 50 30.16 -22.43 7.37
C LEU A 50 30.97 -23.50 8.14
N GLY A 51 32.28 -23.53 7.91
CA GLY A 51 33.12 -24.66 8.30
C GLY A 51 32.66 -25.91 7.55
N THR A 52 32.22 -26.93 8.30
CA THR A 52 31.73 -28.20 7.74
C THR A 52 30.21 -28.25 7.55
N MET A 53 29.48 -27.23 8.03
CA MET A 53 28.01 -27.19 7.96
C MET A 53 27.55 -26.42 6.72
N ARG A 54 26.51 -26.92 6.03
CA ARG A 54 25.87 -26.16 4.95
C ARG A 54 25.14 -24.94 5.50
N LEU A 55 25.18 -23.82 4.77
CA LEU A 55 24.46 -22.61 5.14
C LEU A 55 22.96 -22.86 5.36
N GLU A 56 22.33 -23.66 4.49
CA GLU A 56 20.93 -24.08 4.63
C GLU A 56 20.64 -24.69 6.02
N GLU A 57 21.48 -25.63 6.43
CA GLU A 57 21.33 -26.35 7.69
C GLU A 57 21.51 -25.40 8.87
N HIS A 58 22.51 -24.52 8.81
CA HIS A 58 22.74 -23.51 9.82
C HIS A 58 21.54 -22.55 9.97
N LEU A 59 20.99 -22.04 8.86
CA LEU A 59 19.83 -21.16 8.86
C LEU A 59 18.58 -21.87 9.42
N LYS A 60 18.36 -23.15 9.06
CA LYS A 60 17.26 -23.94 9.64
C LYS A 60 17.44 -24.14 11.15
N ARG A 61 18.63 -24.51 11.62
CA ARG A 61 18.93 -24.71 13.06
C ARG A 61 18.81 -23.42 13.87
N SER A 62 19.15 -22.28 13.29
CA SER A 62 18.99 -20.96 13.91
C SER A 62 17.56 -20.40 13.81
N GLY A 63 16.62 -21.13 13.20
CA GLY A 63 15.22 -20.71 13.05
C GLY A 63 15.01 -19.58 12.03
N GLN A 64 16.01 -19.28 11.21
CA GLN A 64 15.95 -18.25 10.19
C GLN A 64 15.34 -18.78 8.89
N HIS A 65 14.01 -18.69 8.78
CA HIS A 65 13.28 -19.20 7.62
C HIS A 65 12.95 -18.14 6.55
N ALA A 66 13.11 -16.86 6.87
CA ALA A 66 12.81 -15.76 5.96
C ALA A 66 13.60 -15.84 4.63
N PRO A 67 14.93 -16.12 4.63
CA PRO A 67 15.72 -16.20 3.40
C PRO A 67 15.18 -17.22 2.39
N PHE A 68 14.77 -18.41 2.86
CA PHE A 68 14.21 -19.46 1.99
C PHE A 68 12.94 -19.02 1.29
N THR A 69 12.04 -18.37 2.05
CA THR A 69 10.75 -17.92 1.51
C THR A 69 10.94 -16.80 0.50
N VAL A 70 11.82 -15.84 0.80
CA VAL A 70 12.16 -14.73 -0.11
C VAL A 70 12.78 -15.27 -1.41
N ALA A 71 13.81 -16.12 -1.29
CA ALA A 71 14.46 -16.72 -2.46
C ALA A 71 13.48 -17.52 -3.33
N ARG A 72 12.58 -18.30 -2.72
CA ARG A 72 11.54 -19.06 -3.42
C ARG A 72 10.55 -18.16 -4.16
N LEU A 73 10.03 -17.11 -3.51
CA LEU A 73 9.05 -16.21 -4.13
C LEU A 73 9.66 -15.39 -5.29
N LEU A 74 10.91 -14.95 -5.14
CA LEU A 74 11.65 -14.26 -6.20
C LEU A 74 12.04 -15.19 -7.35
N GLY A 75 12.40 -16.45 -7.05
CA GLY A 75 12.70 -17.46 -8.06
C GLY A 75 11.50 -17.87 -8.91
N ALA A 76 10.28 -17.58 -8.47
CA ALA A 76 9.05 -17.83 -9.23
C ALA A 76 8.64 -16.66 -10.15
N GLN A 77 9.36 -15.54 -10.13
CA GLN A 77 9.04 -14.37 -10.97
C GLN A 77 9.63 -14.48 -12.38
N ASP A 78 9.03 -13.77 -13.33
CA ASP A 78 9.62 -13.57 -14.66
C ASP A 78 10.65 -12.44 -14.63
N TRP A 79 11.87 -12.75 -15.08
CA TRP A 79 13.02 -11.84 -15.11
C TRP A 79 13.34 -11.33 -16.52
N GLN A 80 12.61 -11.75 -17.55
CA GLN A 80 12.87 -11.42 -18.95
C GLN A 80 12.94 -9.89 -19.19
N ALA A 81 12.06 -9.12 -18.55
CA ALA A 81 12.03 -7.66 -18.67
C ALA A 81 13.32 -6.99 -18.15
N PHE A 82 13.96 -7.57 -17.13
CA PHE A 82 15.24 -7.10 -16.61
C PHE A 82 16.39 -7.56 -17.51
N GLU A 83 16.38 -8.82 -17.95
CA GLU A 83 17.46 -9.37 -18.76
C GLU A 83 17.63 -8.66 -20.10
N ARG A 84 16.52 -8.32 -20.78
CA ARG A 84 16.51 -7.62 -22.08
C ARG A 84 17.13 -6.22 -22.02
N ARG A 85 17.35 -5.65 -20.83
CA ARG A 85 18.00 -4.35 -20.65
C ARG A 85 19.52 -4.40 -20.76
N TYR A 86 20.10 -5.60 -20.80
CA TYR A 86 21.53 -5.78 -20.96
C TYR A 86 21.91 -6.02 -22.42
N ALA A 87 23.06 -5.46 -22.82
CA ALA A 87 23.65 -5.76 -24.12
C ALA A 87 24.05 -7.25 -24.22
N ALA A 88 24.02 -7.80 -25.43
CA ALA A 88 24.35 -9.20 -25.68
C ALA A 88 25.84 -9.53 -25.39
N THR A 89 26.74 -8.54 -25.48
CA THR A 89 28.19 -8.70 -25.35
C THR A 89 28.77 -7.90 -24.17
N GLY A 90 30.05 -8.15 -23.84
CA GLY A 90 30.77 -7.50 -22.74
C GLY A 90 30.77 -8.30 -21.42
N ARG A 91 31.28 -7.67 -20.35
CA ARG A 91 31.37 -8.29 -19.00
C ARG A 91 29.99 -8.78 -18.53
N ALA A 92 29.95 -10.00 -18.00
CA ALA A 92 28.71 -10.58 -17.48
C ALA A 92 28.18 -9.74 -16.31
N PRO A 93 26.94 -9.23 -16.39
CA PRO A 93 26.29 -8.53 -15.27
C PRO A 93 25.79 -9.54 -14.22
N TYR A 94 25.50 -9.07 -13.01
CA TYR A 94 24.84 -9.90 -11.99
C TYR A 94 23.41 -10.27 -12.38
N ALA A 95 22.99 -11.48 -12.02
CA ALA A 95 21.63 -11.97 -12.25
C ALA A 95 20.60 -11.04 -11.60
N PRO A 96 19.58 -10.54 -12.34
CA PRO A 96 18.59 -9.59 -11.81
C PRO A 96 17.86 -10.09 -10.56
N GLN A 97 17.54 -11.39 -10.52
CA GLN A 97 16.88 -12.02 -9.38
C GLN A 97 17.66 -11.81 -8.07
N LEU A 98 18.98 -12.04 -8.10
CA LEU A 98 19.84 -11.95 -6.92
C LEU A 98 20.06 -10.49 -6.51
N MET A 99 20.15 -9.57 -7.49
CA MET A 99 20.26 -8.13 -7.25
C MET A 99 18.99 -7.55 -6.61
N VAL A 100 17.81 -7.91 -7.11
CA VAL A 100 16.53 -7.51 -6.51
C VAL A 100 16.34 -8.18 -5.15
N GLY A 101 16.77 -9.44 -5.01
CA GLY A 101 16.79 -10.15 -3.74
C GLY A 101 17.59 -9.41 -2.67
N LEU A 102 18.81 -8.97 -3.00
CA LEU A 102 19.63 -8.15 -2.12
C LEU A 102 18.91 -6.86 -1.69
N ILE A 103 18.34 -6.12 -2.64
CA ILE A 103 17.69 -4.83 -2.38
C ILE A 103 16.46 -5.03 -1.49
N LEU A 104 15.55 -5.94 -1.86
CA LEU A 104 14.31 -6.16 -1.12
C LEU A 104 14.59 -6.75 0.26
N TYR A 105 15.49 -7.72 0.37
CA TYR A 105 15.86 -8.32 1.66
C TYR A 105 16.57 -7.31 2.58
N GLY A 106 17.38 -6.40 2.02
CA GLY A 106 17.93 -5.27 2.77
C GLY A 106 16.86 -4.32 3.28
N VAL A 107 15.93 -3.91 2.42
CA VAL A 107 14.81 -3.02 2.81
C VAL A 107 13.91 -3.68 3.86
N MET A 108 13.69 -5.00 3.78
CA MET A 108 12.98 -5.77 4.82
C MET A 108 13.64 -5.63 6.21
N GLN A 109 14.96 -5.47 6.26
CA GLN A 109 15.75 -5.27 7.48
C GLN A 109 15.98 -3.79 7.82
N GLY A 110 15.39 -2.85 7.08
CA GLY A 110 15.59 -1.42 7.27
C GLY A 110 16.93 -0.88 6.75
N VAL A 111 17.61 -1.63 5.86
CA VAL A 111 18.87 -1.25 5.23
C VAL A 111 18.61 -0.59 3.86
N HIS A 112 19.05 0.66 3.71
CA HIS A 112 18.78 1.47 2.50
C HIS A 112 20.03 2.03 1.82
N SER A 113 21.12 2.17 2.56
CA SER A 113 22.37 2.67 1.99
C SER A 113 22.96 1.64 1.06
N LEU A 114 23.41 2.06 -0.13
CA LEU A 114 24.09 1.17 -1.06
C LEU A 114 25.33 0.51 -0.45
N ARG A 115 26.04 1.22 0.43
CA ARG A 115 27.21 0.68 1.15
C ARG A 115 26.81 -0.30 2.24
N GLU A 116 25.67 -0.06 2.90
CA GLU A 116 25.16 -1.01 3.88
C GLU A 116 24.61 -2.27 3.20
N LEU A 117 24.00 -2.15 2.01
CA LEU A 117 23.61 -3.30 1.20
C LEU A 117 24.83 -4.10 0.74
N GLU A 118 25.91 -3.44 0.31
CA GLU A 118 27.19 -4.10 0.02
C GLU A 118 27.71 -4.86 1.24
N ARG A 119 27.69 -4.22 2.43
CA ARG A 119 28.08 -4.87 3.68
C ARG A 119 27.16 -6.04 4.03
N LEU A 120 25.85 -5.91 3.84
CA LEU A 120 24.85 -6.93 4.10
C LEU A 120 25.11 -8.18 3.24
N ALA A 121 25.37 -7.99 1.94
CA ALA A 121 25.69 -9.08 1.01
C ALA A 121 26.94 -9.88 1.43
N ARG A 122 27.88 -9.24 2.13
CA ARG A 122 29.14 -9.85 2.58
C ARG A 122 29.08 -10.49 3.96
N LEU A 123 28.18 -10.05 4.84
CA LEU A 123 28.21 -10.42 6.27
C LEU A 123 26.96 -11.16 6.73
N ASP A 124 25.79 -10.90 6.14
CA ASP A 124 24.55 -11.48 6.61
C ASP A 124 24.29 -12.83 5.95
N LEU A 125 24.23 -13.88 6.76
CA LEU A 125 24.06 -15.27 6.32
C LEU A 125 22.73 -15.49 5.58
N GLY A 126 21.66 -14.81 6.01
CA GLY A 126 20.38 -14.86 5.31
C GLY A 126 20.44 -14.17 3.96
N CYS A 127 21.15 -13.04 3.88
CA CYS A 127 21.38 -12.33 2.64
C CYS A 127 22.22 -13.16 1.67
N MET A 128 23.29 -13.81 2.13
CA MET A 128 24.10 -14.73 1.33
C MET A 128 23.23 -15.86 0.74
N TRP A 129 22.25 -16.36 1.49
CA TRP A 129 21.30 -17.32 0.95
C TRP A 129 20.44 -16.73 -0.17
N VAL A 130 19.85 -15.55 0.05
CA VAL A 130 19.00 -14.88 -0.95
C VAL A 130 19.78 -14.51 -2.21
N THR A 131 21.05 -14.13 -2.08
CA THR A 131 21.91 -13.73 -3.20
C THR A 131 22.71 -14.89 -3.78
N GLY A 132 22.62 -16.10 -3.24
CA GLY A 132 23.49 -17.21 -3.64
C GLY A 132 24.99 -16.93 -3.41
N GLY A 133 25.32 -15.99 -2.52
CA GLY A 133 26.70 -15.62 -2.19
C GLY A 133 27.32 -14.54 -3.07
N ILE A 134 26.57 -13.95 -4.03
CA ILE A 134 27.11 -12.79 -4.76
C ILE A 134 27.25 -11.59 -3.82
N ALA A 135 28.38 -10.87 -3.95
CA ALA A 135 28.71 -9.70 -3.15
C ALA A 135 29.00 -8.48 -4.04
N PRO A 136 27.98 -7.91 -4.71
CA PRO A 136 28.16 -6.73 -5.55
C PRO A 136 28.57 -5.51 -4.71
N ASP A 137 29.46 -4.69 -5.25
CA ASP A 137 29.80 -3.40 -4.63
C ASP A 137 28.66 -2.38 -4.75
N HIS A 138 28.70 -1.33 -3.92
CA HIS A 138 27.69 -0.27 -3.91
C HIS A 138 27.52 0.42 -5.28
N ALA A 139 28.56 0.48 -6.11
CA ALA A 139 28.51 1.11 -7.43
C ALA A 139 27.73 0.25 -8.44
N ASN A 140 27.86 -1.07 -8.38
CA ASN A 140 27.08 -2.02 -9.17
C ASN A 140 25.61 -2.03 -8.73
N ILE A 141 25.34 -1.98 -7.42
CA ILE A 141 23.97 -1.85 -6.90
C ILE A 141 23.33 -0.55 -7.39
N GLY A 142 24.05 0.57 -7.29
CA GLY A 142 23.56 1.87 -7.77
C GLY A 142 23.26 1.87 -9.27
N ARG A 143 24.19 1.34 -10.09
CA ARG A 143 24.00 1.21 -11.55
C ARG A 143 22.82 0.31 -11.90
N PHE A 144 22.65 -0.80 -11.19
CA PHE A 144 21.52 -1.71 -11.37
C PHE A 144 20.19 -0.99 -11.17
N ILE A 145 20.04 -0.23 -10.08
CA ILE A 145 18.76 0.46 -9.81
C ILE A 145 18.47 1.54 -10.85
N VAL A 146 19.49 2.24 -11.34
CA VAL A 146 19.31 3.26 -12.40
C VAL A 146 18.95 2.59 -13.73
N GLN A 147 19.64 1.52 -14.11
CA GLN A 147 19.40 0.82 -15.39
C GLN A 147 18.00 0.20 -15.45
N HIS A 148 17.52 -0.33 -14.31
CA HIS A 148 16.22 -1.01 -14.22
C HIS A 148 15.13 -0.14 -13.64
N GLU A 149 15.28 1.19 -13.65
CA GLU A 149 14.26 2.08 -13.10
C GLU A 149 12.89 1.93 -13.77
N ALA A 150 12.89 1.55 -15.06
CA ALA A 150 11.70 1.26 -15.85
C ALA A 150 11.16 -0.17 -15.69
N SER A 151 11.91 -1.05 -15.02
CA SER A 151 11.50 -2.45 -14.75
C SER A 151 11.13 -2.67 -13.29
N LEU A 152 11.67 -1.87 -12.37
CA LEU A 152 11.25 -1.76 -10.96
C LEU A 152 9.97 -0.92 -10.85
N THR A 153 8.98 -1.27 -11.64
CA THR A 153 7.74 -0.52 -11.83
C THR A 153 6.57 -1.20 -11.13
N ARG A 154 5.40 -0.57 -11.31
CA ARG A 154 4.09 -1.10 -10.98
C ARG A 154 3.93 -2.56 -11.42
N ASP A 155 4.35 -2.92 -12.63
CA ASP A 155 4.12 -4.27 -13.19
C ASP A 155 4.84 -5.37 -12.40
N PHE A 156 6.10 -5.13 -12.00
CA PHE A 156 6.83 -6.09 -11.17
C PHE A 156 6.21 -6.22 -9.77
N PHE A 157 5.76 -5.11 -9.18
CA PHE A 157 4.98 -5.15 -7.94
C PHE A 157 3.69 -5.97 -8.12
N GLU A 158 2.97 -5.79 -9.23
CA GLU A 158 1.72 -6.48 -9.50
C GLU A 158 1.96 -8.01 -9.61
N SER A 159 2.97 -8.43 -10.37
CA SER A 159 3.37 -9.85 -10.50
C SER A 159 3.80 -10.48 -9.17
N LEU A 160 4.69 -9.81 -8.43
CA LEU A 160 5.20 -10.32 -7.16
C LEU A 160 4.07 -10.42 -6.12
N THR A 161 3.22 -9.41 -6.03
CA THR A 161 2.09 -9.40 -5.09
C THR A 161 1.06 -10.45 -5.46
N GLY A 162 0.73 -10.62 -6.75
CA GLY A 162 -0.14 -11.70 -7.20
C GLY A 162 0.41 -13.09 -6.85
N SER A 163 1.72 -13.29 -6.97
CA SER A 163 2.40 -14.53 -6.55
C SER A 163 2.33 -14.74 -5.03
N ILE A 164 2.48 -13.66 -4.24
CA ILE A 164 2.36 -13.69 -2.79
C ILE A 164 0.94 -14.07 -2.37
N LEU A 165 -0.09 -13.43 -2.93
CA LEU A 165 -1.49 -13.72 -2.61
C LEU A 165 -1.84 -15.18 -2.90
N LYS A 166 -1.41 -15.70 -4.06
CA LYS A 166 -1.58 -17.12 -4.43
C LYS A 166 -0.87 -18.05 -3.44
N ALA A 167 0.36 -17.72 -3.04
CA ALA A 167 1.14 -18.54 -2.12
C ALA A 167 0.55 -18.54 -0.70
N THR A 168 0.00 -17.42 -0.23
CA THR A 168 -0.57 -17.31 1.12
C THR A 168 -2.05 -17.72 1.19
N GLY A 169 -2.73 -17.87 0.05
CA GLY A 169 -4.18 -18.10 0.00
C GLY A 169 -5.00 -16.89 0.46
N SER A 170 -4.42 -15.69 0.37
CA SER A 170 -5.03 -14.45 0.86
C SER A 170 -5.98 -13.84 -0.17
N GLY A 171 -7.21 -13.52 0.25
CA GLY A 171 -8.21 -12.90 -0.63
C GLY A 171 -8.08 -11.38 -0.77
N SER A 172 -8.87 -10.79 -1.66
CA SER A 172 -8.87 -9.35 -1.97
C SER A 172 -10.25 -8.68 -1.96
N ALA A 173 -11.32 -9.42 -1.67
CA ALA A 173 -12.69 -8.92 -1.72
C ALA A 173 -12.95 -7.72 -0.78
N ARG A 174 -12.24 -7.63 0.34
CA ARG A 174 -12.28 -6.49 1.26
C ARG A 174 -10.92 -5.82 1.28
N LEU A 175 -10.89 -4.50 1.11
CA LEU A 175 -9.69 -3.70 1.26
C LEU A 175 -9.91 -2.57 2.26
N ALA A 176 -8.83 -2.22 2.96
CA ALA A 176 -8.77 -1.03 3.78
C ALA A 176 -7.68 -0.11 3.24
N GLY A 177 -7.98 1.19 3.17
CA GLY A 177 -7.07 2.21 2.70
C GLY A 177 -6.72 3.24 3.77
N ASP A 178 -5.49 3.72 3.72
CA ASP A 178 -5.02 4.85 4.51
C ASP A 178 -3.81 5.52 3.84
N GLY A 179 -3.57 6.78 4.23
CA GLY A 179 -2.53 7.64 3.70
C GLY A 179 -1.65 8.21 4.82
N THR A 180 -0.40 8.50 4.50
CA THR A 180 0.53 9.09 5.46
C THR A 180 1.36 10.18 4.82
N VAL A 181 1.88 11.10 5.63
CA VAL A 181 2.77 12.17 5.16
C VAL A 181 4.21 11.77 5.43
N ILE A 182 5.02 11.65 4.39
CA ILE A 182 6.44 11.28 4.50
C ILE A 182 7.29 12.42 3.95
N GLU A 183 8.33 12.78 4.70
CA GLU A 183 9.22 13.88 4.32
C GLU A 183 9.94 13.59 3.00
N ALA A 184 10.12 14.62 2.18
CA ALA A 184 10.91 14.54 0.96
C ALA A 184 12.42 14.58 1.27
N ALA A 185 13.25 14.31 0.26
CA ALA A 185 14.71 14.33 0.35
C ALA A 185 15.31 15.76 0.39
N CYS A 186 14.71 16.67 1.16
CA CYS A 186 15.12 18.06 1.29
C CYS A 186 14.99 18.59 2.73
N SER A 187 15.74 19.66 3.00
CA SER A 187 15.73 20.35 4.30
C SER A 187 14.60 21.39 4.35
N HIS A 188 13.91 21.46 5.48
CA HIS A 188 12.94 22.53 5.77
C HIS A 188 13.58 23.93 5.68
N TYR A 189 14.86 24.05 6.03
CA TYR A 189 15.58 25.34 5.98
C TYR A 189 15.85 25.83 4.55
N ASN A 190 15.69 24.97 3.53
CA ASN A 190 15.93 25.30 2.12
C ASN A 190 14.63 25.59 1.34
N LEU A 191 13.56 25.96 2.05
CA LEU A 191 12.30 26.37 1.43
C LEU A 191 12.39 27.81 0.93
N LEU A 192 12.06 28.00 -0.34
CA LEU A 192 12.13 29.28 -1.04
C LEU A 192 10.75 29.94 -1.08
N LYS A 193 10.76 31.27 -0.95
CA LYS A 193 9.63 32.17 -1.25
C LYS A 193 9.75 32.68 -2.69
N GLU A 194 8.74 33.40 -3.16
CA GLU A 194 8.66 33.92 -4.53
C GLU A 194 9.93 34.65 -4.99
N GLU A 195 10.39 35.63 -4.21
CA GLU A 195 11.58 36.42 -4.54
C GLU A 195 12.83 35.54 -4.70
N ALA A 196 13.01 34.58 -3.81
CA ALA A 196 14.15 33.67 -3.83
C ALA A 196 14.08 32.67 -5.01
N VAL A 197 12.87 32.23 -5.40
CA VAL A 197 12.67 31.39 -6.59
C VAL A 197 13.06 32.16 -7.86
N LYS A 198 12.55 33.39 -8.01
CA LYS A 198 12.88 34.24 -9.17
C LYS A 198 14.37 34.59 -9.22
N ALA A 199 14.94 35.00 -8.09
CA ALA A 199 16.37 35.31 -8.00
C ALA A 199 17.26 34.12 -8.38
N ARG A 200 16.90 32.91 -7.94
CA ARG A 200 17.62 31.68 -8.31
C ARG A 200 17.51 31.38 -9.80
N ALA A 201 16.33 31.51 -10.40
CA ALA A 201 16.14 31.30 -11.83
C ALA A 201 16.95 32.30 -12.67
N THR A 202 16.94 33.59 -12.30
CA THR A 202 17.74 34.62 -12.97
C THR A 202 19.23 34.35 -12.84
N ALA A 203 19.71 34.00 -11.64
CA ALA A 203 21.11 33.67 -11.41
C ALA A 203 21.57 32.44 -12.22
N ALA A 204 20.71 31.41 -12.31
CA ALA A 204 21.00 30.22 -13.10
C ALA A 204 21.04 30.51 -14.61
N HIS A 205 20.15 31.38 -15.10
CA HIS A 205 20.18 31.86 -16.49
C HIS A 205 21.49 32.60 -16.80
N GLN A 206 21.87 33.55 -15.94
CA GLN A 206 23.12 34.31 -16.09
C GLN A 206 24.37 33.44 -16.01
N ALA A 207 24.35 32.37 -15.20
CA ALA A 207 25.46 31.43 -15.11
C ALA A 207 25.67 30.64 -16.42
N VAL A 208 24.58 30.26 -17.09
CA VAL A 208 24.65 29.59 -18.41
C VAL A 208 25.09 30.58 -19.49
N GLU A 209 24.62 31.82 -19.48
CA GLU A 209 25.09 32.86 -20.41
C GLU A 209 26.61 33.10 -20.30
N ARG A 210 27.15 33.09 -19.06
CA ARG A 210 28.59 33.26 -18.81
C ARG A 210 29.41 32.03 -19.20
N THR A 211 28.85 30.84 -19.10
CA THR A 211 29.60 29.60 -19.34
C THR A 211 28.68 28.54 -19.96
N PRO A 212 28.37 28.66 -21.27
CA PRO A 212 27.37 27.83 -21.92
C PRO A 212 27.77 26.36 -22.03
N GLU A 213 29.07 26.03 -22.03
CA GLU A 213 29.57 24.66 -22.11
C GLU A 213 29.50 23.90 -20.77
N ASN A 214 29.22 24.59 -19.66
CA ASN A 214 29.19 23.96 -18.34
C ASN A 214 27.87 23.19 -18.14
N ARG A 215 27.95 21.86 -18.27
CA ARG A 215 26.81 20.95 -18.06
C ARG A 215 26.13 21.11 -16.68
N ALA A 216 26.88 21.45 -15.64
CA ALA A 216 26.30 21.67 -14.31
C ALA A 216 25.46 22.95 -14.25
N ALA A 217 25.90 24.02 -14.95
CA ALA A 217 25.13 25.26 -15.05
C ALA A 217 23.84 25.05 -15.84
N GLN A 218 23.90 24.31 -16.95
CA GLN A 218 22.72 23.94 -17.75
C GLN A 218 21.69 23.15 -16.91
N GLN A 219 22.13 22.12 -16.18
CA GLN A 219 21.24 21.36 -15.30
C GLN A 219 20.61 22.20 -14.19
N GLU A 220 21.35 23.17 -13.64
CA GLU A 220 20.83 24.06 -12.61
C GLU A 220 19.82 25.06 -13.16
N GLN A 221 20.02 25.54 -14.40
CA GLN A 221 19.04 26.37 -15.12
C GLN A 221 17.74 25.60 -15.35
N GLU A 222 17.81 24.38 -15.89
CA GLU A 222 16.63 23.52 -16.09
C GLU A 222 15.87 23.29 -14.78
N ARG A 223 16.58 22.96 -13.69
CA ARG A 223 15.99 22.74 -12.36
C ARG A 223 15.33 24.00 -11.80
N SER A 224 15.99 25.15 -11.94
CA SER A 224 15.49 26.42 -11.43
C SER A 224 14.28 26.92 -12.22
N ALA A 225 14.31 26.78 -13.54
CA ALA A 225 13.17 27.07 -14.42
C ALA A 225 11.96 26.19 -14.07
N ARG A 226 12.16 24.88 -13.92
CA ARG A 226 11.09 23.96 -13.51
C ARG A 226 10.53 24.28 -12.12
N CYS A 227 11.38 24.68 -11.18
CA CYS A 227 10.95 25.14 -9.87
C CYS A 227 10.08 26.40 -9.96
N GLN A 228 10.47 27.35 -10.80
CA GLN A 228 9.69 28.57 -11.03
C GLN A 228 8.33 28.28 -11.64
N GLU A 229 8.28 27.45 -12.69
CA GLU A 229 7.04 27.06 -13.36
C GLU A 229 6.05 26.41 -12.37
N LEU A 230 6.51 25.41 -11.60
CA LEU A 230 5.69 24.75 -10.59
C LEU A 230 5.23 25.71 -9.49
N PHE A 231 6.04 26.70 -9.13
CA PHE A 231 5.66 27.71 -8.15
C PHE A 231 4.54 28.61 -8.69
N GLU A 232 4.64 29.08 -9.93
CA GLU A 232 3.62 29.90 -10.60
C GLU A 232 2.29 29.13 -10.80
N GLN A 233 2.36 27.85 -11.18
CA GLN A 233 1.18 26.96 -11.24
C GLN A 233 0.48 26.88 -9.87
N ARG A 234 1.26 26.71 -8.78
CA ARG A 234 0.73 26.68 -7.40
C ARG A 234 0.14 28.02 -6.97
N GLN A 235 0.73 29.14 -7.39
CA GLN A 235 0.16 30.47 -7.13
C GLN A 235 -1.20 30.61 -7.79
N THR A 236 -1.28 30.29 -9.08
CA THR A 236 -2.53 30.38 -9.86
C THR A 236 -3.61 29.50 -9.24
N ALA A 237 -3.28 28.26 -8.87
CA ALA A 237 -4.20 27.36 -8.19
C ALA A 237 -4.62 27.84 -6.78
N ARG A 238 -3.78 28.59 -6.06
CA ARG A 238 -4.18 29.20 -4.78
C ARG A 238 -5.09 30.40 -4.98
N ARG A 239 -4.80 31.24 -5.98
CA ARG A 239 -5.62 32.41 -6.34
C ARG A 239 -7.02 31.98 -6.78
N SER A 240 -7.13 30.96 -7.63
CA SER A 240 -8.42 30.42 -8.05
C SER A 240 -9.24 29.86 -6.88
N ASN A 241 -8.58 29.34 -5.85
CA ASN A 241 -9.20 28.81 -4.64
C ASN A 241 -9.36 29.86 -3.51
N GLY A 242 -9.06 31.13 -3.76
CA GLY A 242 -9.16 32.22 -2.76
C GLY A 242 -8.21 32.08 -1.56
N LYS A 243 -7.10 31.33 -1.70
CA LYS A 243 -6.13 31.10 -0.61
C LYS A 243 -4.98 32.09 -0.65
N ASN A 244 -4.44 32.45 0.52
CA ASN A 244 -3.28 33.34 0.63
C ASN A 244 -2.03 32.71 -0.03
N VAL A 245 -1.43 33.48 -0.94
CA VAL A 245 -0.26 33.11 -1.73
C VAL A 245 1.06 33.41 -1.00
N GLU A 246 1.09 34.36 -0.08
CA GLU A 246 2.32 34.81 0.64
C GLU A 246 2.91 33.70 1.52
N THR A 247 2.08 32.77 1.98
CA THR A 247 2.50 31.60 2.77
C THR A 247 3.04 30.46 1.90
N LEU A 248 2.99 30.59 0.57
CA LEU A 248 3.46 29.56 -0.35
C LEU A 248 4.99 29.46 -0.26
N ARG A 249 5.46 28.23 -0.06
CA ARG A 249 6.87 27.88 -0.03
C ARG A 249 7.09 26.67 -0.92
N ILE A 250 8.26 26.59 -1.55
CA ILE A 250 8.66 25.48 -2.42
C ILE A 250 10.11 25.09 -2.12
N SER A 251 10.45 23.81 -2.24
CA SER A 251 11.85 23.40 -2.17
C SER A 251 12.47 23.54 -3.55
N GLY A 252 13.59 24.26 -3.66
CA GLY A 252 14.30 24.35 -4.94
C GLY A 252 15.01 23.06 -5.36
N SER A 253 15.20 22.10 -4.45
CA SER A 253 15.73 20.76 -4.78
C SER A 253 14.63 19.72 -5.01
N GLU A 254 13.46 19.90 -4.39
CA GLU A 254 12.28 19.05 -4.50
C GLU A 254 11.04 19.89 -4.86
N PRO A 255 10.98 20.48 -6.07
CA PRO A 255 9.91 21.42 -6.39
C PRO A 255 8.54 20.75 -6.46
N GLU A 256 8.49 19.44 -6.73
CA GLU A 256 7.25 18.67 -6.78
C GLU A 256 6.68 18.35 -5.39
N ALA A 257 7.50 18.31 -4.33
CA ALA A 257 7.02 18.10 -2.96
C ALA A 257 6.17 19.29 -2.48
N MET A 258 5.17 19.01 -1.64
CA MET A 258 4.33 20.05 -1.04
C MET A 258 4.71 20.28 0.42
N VAL A 259 4.66 21.53 0.88
CA VAL A 259 4.87 21.84 2.29
C VAL A 259 3.63 21.45 3.07
N GLN A 260 3.77 20.45 3.94
CA GLN A 260 2.68 19.86 4.69
C GLN A 260 3.01 19.86 6.18
N ARG A 261 1.97 19.88 7.02
CA ARG A 261 2.14 19.75 8.46
C ARG A 261 2.44 18.29 8.80
N LEU A 262 3.51 18.06 9.54
CA LEU A 262 3.86 16.73 10.03
C LEU A 262 2.93 16.33 11.18
N LYS A 263 2.69 15.02 11.33
CA LYS A 263 1.93 14.48 12.46
C LYS A 263 2.72 14.73 13.76
N ARG A 264 2.04 14.71 14.91
CA ARG A 264 2.62 14.80 16.27
C ARG A 264 3.42 16.08 16.60
N GLY A 265 3.12 17.20 15.95
CA GLY A 265 3.67 18.50 16.33
C GLY A 265 5.09 18.79 15.82
N HIS A 266 5.63 17.96 14.93
CA HIS A 266 6.96 18.12 14.32
C HIS A 266 7.04 19.26 13.27
N GLY A 267 6.14 20.24 13.30
CA GLY A 267 6.16 21.40 12.41
C GLY A 267 5.72 21.11 10.97
N PHE A 268 6.38 21.77 10.01
CA PHE A 268 6.10 21.67 8.58
C PHE A 268 7.33 21.16 7.84
N ALA A 269 7.12 20.36 6.80
CA ALA A 269 8.19 19.91 5.91
C ALA A 269 7.66 19.73 4.49
N ALA A 270 8.53 19.88 3.50
CA ALA A 270 8.23 19.42 2.15
C ALA A 270 8.10 17.89 2.18
N SER A 271 6.95 17.39 1.75
CA SER A 271 6.52 16.01 1.95
C SER A 271 5.70 15.52 0.76
N TYR A 272 5.57 14.20 0.67
CA TYR A 272 4.65 13.49 -0.23
C TYR A 272 3.62 12.70 0.56
N LYS A 273 2.47 12.40 -0.07
CA LYS A 273 1.40 11.57 0.51
C LYS A 273 1.29 10.22 -0.19
N PRO A 274 2.06 9.21 0.24
CA PRO A 274 1.78 7.83 -0.13
C PRO A 274 0.48 7.33 0.51
N SER A 275 -0.29 6.58 -0.25
CA SER A 275 -1.46 5.82 0.20
C SER A 275 -1.34 4.36 -0.21
N VAL A 276 -1.95 3.47 0.57
CA VAL A 276 -1.94 2.01 0.35
C VAL A 276 -3.35 1.44 0.49
N LEU A 277 -3.68 0.40 -0.29
CA LEU A 277 -4.82 -0.48 -0.06
C LEU A 277 -4.28 -1.83 0.41
N ALA A 278 -4.80 -2.35 1.51
CA ALA A 278 -4.40 -3.64 2.06
C ALA A 278 -5.62 -4.53 2.36
N ASN A 279 -5.45 -5.83 2.19
CA ASN A 279 -6.47 -6.83 2.53
C ASN A 279 -6.46 -7.19 4.03
N PRO A 280 -7.39 -8.01 4.55
CA PRO A 280 -7.44 -8.38 5.97
C PRO A 280 -6.18 -9.09 6.48
N ASP A 281 -5.46 -9.79 5.60
CA ASP A 281 -4.17 -10.41 5.91
C ASP A 281 -3.00 -9.42 5.94
N ARG A 282 -3.27 -8.13 5.71
CA ARG A 282 -2.32 -7.02 5.70
C ARG A 282 -1.31 -7.12 4.56
N ILE A 283 -1.69 -7.70 3.43
CA ILE A 283 -0.93 -7.63 2.19
C ILE A 283 -1.39 -6.39 1.44
N ILE A 284 -0.45 -5.55 1.03
CA ILE A 284 -0.74 -4.35 0.23
C ILE A 284 -1.03 -4.80 -1.21
N THR A 285 -2.23 -4.56 -1.71
CA THR A 285 -2.63 -4.92 -3.08
C THR A 285 -2.44 -3.76 -4.05
N ALA A 286 -2.45 -2.52 -3.56
CA ALA A 286 -2.22 -1.33 -4.37
C ALA A 286 -1.57 -0.20 -3.57
N PHE A 287 -0.84 0.65 -4.25
CA PHE A 287 -0.22 1.83 -3.68
C PHE A 287 -0.12 2.94 -4.72
N GLU A 288 -0.15 4.19 -4.25
CA GLU A 288 0.09 5.35 -5.10
C GLU A 288 0.54 6.55 -4.26
N ILE A 289 1.23 7.50 -4.88
CA ILE A 289 1.72 8.71 -4.25
C ILE A 289 1.24 9.92 -5.01
N ASP A 290 0.63 10.85 -4.28
CA ASP A 290 0.34 12.18 -4.77
C ASP A 290 1.09 13.25 -3.93
N PRO A 291 1.51 14.37 -4.54
CA PRO A 291 2.11 15.47 -3.79
C PRO A 291 1.15 16.19 -2.84
N SER A 292 -0.16 16.19 -3.09
CA SER A 292 -1.13 17.08 -2.45
C SER A 292 -2.33 16.35 -1.85
N SER A 293 -2.96 15.45 -2.58
CA SER A 293 -4.26 14.86 -2.26
C SER A 293 -4.20 13.35 -2.09
N GLU A 294 -4.76 12.85 -0.99
CA GLU A 294 -4.93 11.43 -0.73
C GLU A 294 -6.20 10.84 -1.35
N THR A 295 -7.16 11.66 -1.80
CA THR A 295 -8.40 11.16 -2.43
C THR A 295 -8.21 10.77 -3.89
N LYS A 296 -7.42 11.55 -4.64
CA LYS A 296 -7.19 11.37 -6.09
C LYS A 296 -6.56 10.03 -6.45
N VAL A 297 -5.92 9.39 -5.49
CA VAL A 297 -5.20 8.14 -5.70
C VAL A 297 -6.07 6.90 -5.55
N ILE A 298 -7.31 7.01 -5.04
CA ILE A 298 -8.14 5.84 -4.78
C ILE A 298 -8.56 5.13 -6.06
N ALA A 299 -9.08 5.86 -7.06
CA ALA A 299 -9.47 5.26 -8.35
C ALA A 299 -8.33 4.47 -9.02
N PRO A 300 -7.12 5.04 -9.25
CA PRO A 300 -6.02 4.28 -9.85
C PRO A 300 -5.53 3.11 -8.97
N MET A 301 -5.67 3.20 -7.64
CA MET A 301 -5.34 2.10 -6.74
C MET A 301 -6.36 0.95 -6.81
N LEU A 302 -7.64 1.24 -6.99
CA LEU A 302 -8.65 0.20 -7.21
C LEU A 302 -8.37 -0.56 -8.51
N ASP A 303 -8.04 0.16 -9.58
CA ASP A 303 -7.70 -0.45 -10.87
C ASP A 303 -6.43 -1.30 -10.77
N GLN A 304 -5.43 -0.84 -10.00
CA GLN A 304 -4.25 -1.65 -9.69
C GLN A 304 -4.60 -2.90 -8.91
N SER A 305 -5.42 -2.79 -7.85
CA SER A 305 -5.78 -3.94 -7.03
C SER A 305 -6.53 -5.01 -7.85
N ALA A 306 -7.40 -4.59 -8.77
CA ALA A 306 -8.08 -5.50 -9.68
C ALA A 306 -7.07 -6.26 -10.56
N ARG A 307 -6.05 -5.59 -11.12
CA ARG A 307 -4.98 -6.26 -11.90
C ARG A 307 -4.13 -7.23 -11.06
N VAL A 308 -3.81 -6.87 -9.82
CA VAL A 308 -3.02 -7.73 -8.92
C VAL A 308 -3.75 -9.01 -8.56
N THR A 309 -5.05 -8.87 -8.26
CA THR A 309 -5.82 -9.93 -7.60
C THR A 309 -6.60 -10.76 -8.61
N GLY A 310 -6.90 -10.21 -9.79
CA GLY A 310 -7.77 -10.83 -10.80
C GLY A 310 -9.23 -10.88 -10.37
N GLU A 311 -9.59 -10.23 -9.25
CA GLU A 311 -10.92 -10.20 -8.68
C GLU A 311 -11.34 -8.76 -8.39
N ASP A 312 -12.64 -8.49 -8.50
CA ASP A 312 -13.19 -7.18 -8.14
C ASP A 312 -13.30 -7.03 -6.62
N VAL A 313 -12.94 -5.83 -6.16
CA VAL A 313 -13.09 -5.43 -4.75
C VAL A 313 -14.58 -5.27 -4.46
N ARG A 314 -15.08 -5.93 -3.40
CA ARG A 314 -16.49 -5.85 -3.00
C ARG A 314 -16.74 -4.81 -1.92
N GLU A 315 -15.76 -4.62 -1.03
CA GLU A 315 -15.89 -3.73 0.12
C GLU A 315 -14.60 -2.93 0.34
N LEU A 316 -14.75 -1.61 0.50
CA LEU A 316 -13.64 -0.68 0.70
C LEU A 316 -13.82 0.12 2.00
N LEU A 317 -12.83 0.06 2.88
CA LEU A 317 -12.84 0.75 4.17
C LEU A 317 -11.87 1.95 4.14
N LEU A 318 -12.36 3.18 4.26
CA LEU A 318 -11.53 4.40 4.24
C LEU A 318 -11.79 5.30 5.44
N ASP A 319 -10.78 6.08 5.84
CA ASP A 319 -10.95 7.06 6.92
C ASP A 319 -11.83 8.25 6.49
N ALA A 320 -12.28 9.04 7.47
CA ALA A 320 -13.05 10.25 7.24
C ALA A 320 -12.38 11.30 6.34
N GLY A 321 -11.05 11.24 6.20
CA GLY A 321 -10.31 12.08 5.26
C GLY A 321 -10.59 11.78 3.79
N TYR A 322 -11.22 10.64 3.49
CA TYR A 322 -11.58 10.19 2.15
C TYR A 322 -13.06 10.35 1.83
N PHE A 323 -13.82 11.03 2.70
CA PHE A 323 -15.22 11.37 2.43
C PHE A 323 -15.27 12.49 1.38
N ASP A 324 -15.15 12.10 0.12
CA ASP A 324 -15.01 12.97 -1.05
C ASP A 324 -15.84 12.43 -2.23
N ASP A 325 -16.33 13.33 -3.07
CA ASP A 325 -17.27 12.99 -4.14
C ASP A 325 -16.61 12.12 -5.22
N GLU A 326 -15.34 12.39 -5.54
CA GLU A 326 -14.60 11.60 -6.55
C GLU A 326 -14.40 10.16 -6.06
N VAL A 327 -14.16 9.98 -4.75
CA VAL A 327 -14.00 8.65 -4.14
C VAL A 327 -15.32 7.89 -4.14
N ILE A 328 -16.41 8.54 -3.72
CA ILE A 328 -17.74 7.94 -3.67
C ILE A 328 -18.17 7.52 -5.09
N ASP A 329 -18.04 8.41 -6.07
CA ASP A 329 -18.38 8.13 -7.47
C ASP A 329 -17.53 6.99 -8.06
N ALA A 330 -16.22 6.99 -7.78
CA ALA A 330 -15.32 5.93 -8.25
C ALA A 330 -15.69 4.55 -7.69
N THR A 331 -16.16 4.48 -6.43
CA THR A 331 -16.62 3.22 -5.82
C THR A 331 -17.98 2.77 -6.35
N LEU A 332 -18.91 3.70 -6.55
CA LEU A 332 -20.24 3.39 -7.09
C LEU A 332 -20.17 2.87 -8.52
N THR A 333 -19.34 3.51 -9.36
CA THR A 333 -19.12 3.09 -10.75
C THR A 333 -18.56 1.66 -10.86
N ARG A 334 -17.86 1.20 -9.82
CA ARG A 334 -17.25 -0.14 -9.73
C ARG A 334 -18.10 -1.14 -8.91
N ASP A 335 -19.32 -0.78 -8.51
CA ASP A 335 -20.21 -1.59 -7.64
C ASP A 335 -19.55 -2.02 -6.31
N ILE A 336 -18.75 -1.13 -5.72
CA ILE A 336 -18.00 -1.38 -4.48
C ILE A 336 -18.77 -0.80 -3.28
N SER A 337 -18.96 -1.61 -2.24
CA SER A 337 -19.50 -1.12 -0.96
C SER A 337 -18.46 -0.28 -0.21
N LEU A 338 -18.65 1.04 -0.18
CA LEU A 338 -17.79 1.96 0.53
C LEU A 338 -18.25 2.14 1.98
N LEU A 339 -17.35 1.88 2.94
CA LEU A 339 -17.51 2.21 4.35
C LEU A 339 -16.53 3.33 4.71
N CYS A 340 -17.03 4.56 4.70
CA CYS A 340 -16.26 5.77 5.01
C CYS A 340 -17.13 6.72 5.86
N PRO A 341 -16.76 6.97 7.13
CA PRO A 341 -17.49 7.92 7.96
C PRO A 341 -17.30 9.34 7.42
N GLU A 342 -18.30 10.20 7.63
CA GLU A 342 -18.09 11.63 7.42
C GLU A 342 -17.23 12.21 8.55
N GLY A 343 -16.31 13.12 8.21
CA GLY A 343 -15.51 13.83 9.20
C GLY A 343 -16.36 14.59 10.22
N GLN A 344 -15.82 14.75 11.44
CA GLN A 344 -16.47 15.57 12.46
C GLN A 344 -16.39 17.04 12.05
N TRP A 345 -17.50 17.57 11.54
CA TRP A 345 -17.68 19.01 11.41
C TRP A 345 -18.12 19.58 12.76
N PRO A 346 -17.50 20.66 13.24
CA PRO A 346 -18.05 21.36 14.39
C PRO A 346 -19.49 21.79 14.02
N ALA A 347 -20.44 21.58 14.94
CA ALA A 347 -21.85 21.97 14.73
C ALA A 347 -21.99 23.46 14.36
N LYS A 348 -20.98 24.27 14.71
CA LYS A 348 -20.81 25.66 14.37
C LYS A 348 -19.59 25.87 13.46
N THR A 349 -19.69 26.75 12.46
CA THR A 349 -18.52 27.19 11.69
C THR A 349 -17.51 27.89 12.61
N LYS A 350 -16.21 27.60 12.44
CA LYS A 350 -15.11 28.16 13.27
C LYS A 350 -15.05 29.69 13.24
N GLU A 351 -15.49 30.30 12.15
CA GLU A 351 -15.35 31.75 11.92
C GLU A 351 -16.58 32.57 12.36
N GLU A 352 -17.78 31.97 12.41
CA GLU A 352 -19.01 32.73 12.64
C GLU A 352 -19.94 32.18 13.71
N GLY A 353 -19.66 31.00 14.28
CA GLY A 353 -20.53 30.39 15.30
C GLY A 353 -21.90 29.95 14.76
N LEU A 354 -22.11 29.98 13.43
CA LEU A 354 -23.36 29.62 12.76
C LEU A 354 -23.47 28.12 12.54
N TYR A 355 -24.70 27.58 12.57
CA TYR A 355 -24.96 26.17 12.27
C TYR A 355 -24.41 25.77 10.90
N HIS A 356 -23.63 24.69 10.88
CA HIS A 356 -23.11 24.08 9.66
C HIS A 356 -24.23 23.34 8.90
N LYS A 357 -24.04 23.07 7.59
CA LYS A 357 -25.00 22.32 6.75
C LYS A 357 -25.33 20.94 7.35
N SER A 358 -24.36 20.31 8.01
CA SER A 358 -24.52 19.01 8.67
C SER A 358 -25.55 19.01 9.82
N ALA A 359 -25.93 20.17 10.35
CA ALA A 359 -26.98 20.28 11.35
C ALA A 359 -28.40 20.22 10.75
N PHE A 360 -28.53 20.22 9.42
CA PHE A 360 -29.81 20.13 8.71
C PHE A 360 -29.94 18.73 8.12
N THR A 361 -31.02 18.04 8.46
CA THR A 361 -31.29 16.68 7.98
C THR A 361 -32.16 16.75 6.74
N TYR A 362 -31.77 16.06 5.67
CA TYR A 362 -32.58 15.93 4.47
C TYR A 362 -33.53 14.74 4.60
N ASP A 363 -34.79 14.91 4.22
CA ASP A 363 -35.77 13.86 4.06
C ASP A 363 -36.06 13.65 2.58
N ALA A 364 -35.62 12.50 2.06
CA ALA A 364 -35.77 12.13 0.66
C ALA A 364 -37.22 11.81 0.27
N HIS A 365 -38.08 11.41 1.21
CA HIS A 365 -39.48 11.08 0.91
C HIS A 365 -40.32 12.33 0.65
N THR A 366 -40.05 13.40 1.37
CA THR A 366 -40.79 14.66 1.27
C THR A 366 -40.07 15.72 0.42
N ASP A 367 -38.84 15.45 -0.04
CA ASP A 367 -37.94 16.43 -0.66
C ASP A 367 -37.84 17.73 0.16
N THR A 368 -37.60 17.59 1.46
CA THR A 368 -37.47 18.72 2.39
C THR A 368 -36.26 18.60 3.30
N TYR A 369 -35.83 19.75 3.86
CA TYR A 369 -34.82 19.78 4.91
C TYR A 369 -35.46 20.10 6.26
N ARG A 370 -35.01 19.44 7.33
CA ARG A 370 -35.37 19.75 8.70
C ARG A 370 -34.24 20.49 9.39
N CYS A 371 -34.52 21.67 9.93
CA CYS A 371 -33.54 22.44 10.68
C CYS A 371 -33.46 22.02 12.16
N PRO A 372 -32.40 22.43 12.90
CA PRO A 372 -32.29 22.18 14.34
C PRO A 372 -33.43 22.73 15.19
N ALA A 373 -34.14 23.77 14.71
CA ALA A 373 -35.33 24.33 15.37
C ALA A 373 -36.61 23.53 15.07
N GLY A 374 -36.52 22.42 14.32
CA GLY A 374 -37.64 21.56 13.95
C GLY A 374 -38.49 22.06 12.78
N GLN A 375 -38.17 23.22 12.19
CA GLN A 375 -38.87 23.77 11.01
C GLN A 375 -38.45 23.06 9.71
N THR A 376 -39.41 22.92 8.80
CA THR A 376 -39.23 22.33 7.46
C THR A 376 -38.85 23.41 6.45
N LEU A 377 -37.80 23.17 5.67
CA LEU A 377 -37.35 23.99 4.56
C LEU A 377 -37.78 23.30 3.27
N VAL A 378 -38.51 24.04 2.43
CA VAL A 378 -39.03 23.57 1.14
C VAL A 378 -38.18 24.09 0.00
N LEU A 379 -38.22 23.39 -1.14
CA LEU A 379 -37.55 23.80 -2.36
C LEU A 379 -38.14 25.12 -2.89
N ILE A 380 -37.28 26.11 -3.16
CA ILE A 380 -37.68 27.42 -3.69
C ILE A 380 -37.24 27.59 -5.14
N SER A 381 -36.03 27.12 -5.48
CA SER A 381 -35.49 27.29 -6.82
C SER A 381 -34.56 26.14 -7.19
N LYS A 382 -34.64 25.70 -8.44
CA LYS A 382 -33.65 24.82 -9.08
C LYS A 382 -32.91 25.63 -10.14
N CYS A 383 -31.58 25.64 -10.08
CA CYS A 383 -30.74 26.18 -11.13
C CYS A 383 -30.09 25.01 -11.86
N GLY A 384 -30.23 24.97 -13.18
CA GLY A 384 -29.58 23.98 -14.02
C GLY A 384 -28.07 24.18 -14.07
N GLU A 385 -27.37 23.18 -14.61
CA GLU A 385 -25.94 23.27 -14.87
C GLU A 385 -25.66 24.28 -15.99
N THR A 386 -24.66 25.13 -15.80
CA THR A 386 -24.10 26.00 -16.85
C THR A 386 -22.60 25.73 -16.96
N PRO A 387 -21.93 26.16 -18.05
CA PRO A 387 -20.48 26.00 -18.19
C PRO A 387 -19.64 26.60 -17.05
N ARG A 388 -20.23 27.46 -16.20
CA ARG A 388 -19.56 28.11 -15.07
C ARG A 388 -20.14 27.73 -13.70
N THR A 389 -21.30 27.08 -13.63
CA THR A 389 -21.99 26.82 -12.36
C THR A 389 -22.62 25.44 -12.33
N ARG A 390 -22.38 24.71 -11.23
CA ARG A 390 -23.00 23.40 -10.98
C ARG A 390 -24.51 23.52 -10.79
N ALA A 391 -25.23 22.47 -11.16
CA ALA A 391 -26.65 22.36 -10.85
C ALA A 391 -26.87 22.46 -9.33
N VAL A 392 -27.85 23.26 -8.90
CA VAL A 392 -28.12 23.46 -7.48
C VAL A 392 -29.61 23.60 -7.19
N SER A 393 -30.06 22.91 -6.15
CA SER A 393 -31.40 23.06 -5.58
C SER A 393 -31.30 23.86 -4.29
N VAL A 394 -32.14 24.88 -4.15
CA VAL A 394 -32.12 25.81 -3.01
C VAL A 394 -33.37 25.63 -2.16
N TYR A 395 -33.18 25.38 -0.88
CA TYR A 395 -34.23 25.17 0.11
C TYR A 395 -34.22 26.31 1.13
N ALA A 396 -35.39 26.81 1.52
CA ALA A 396 -35.51 27.73 2.65
C ALA A 396 -36.86 27.60 3.37
N ALA A 397 -36.94 28.22 4.54
CA ALA A 397 -38.16 28.28 5.35
C ALA A 397 -38.60 29.74 5.49
N SER A 398 -39.91 29.98 5.46
CA SER A 398 -40.53 31.30 5.69
C SER A 398 -40.55 31.69 7.16
N SER A 399 -40.53 30.72 8.09
CA SER A 399 -40.62 30.92 9.55
C SER A 399 -39.33 31.40 10.23
N CYS A 400 -38.29 31.73 9.46
CA CYS A 400 -36.98 32.09 10.00
C CYS A 400 -36.89 33.48 10.65
N THR A 401 -37.85 34.39 10.42
CA THR A 401 -37.85 35.76 10.99
C THR A 401 -38.12 35.77 12.50
N ALA A 402 -39.03 34.92 12.98
CA ALA A 402 -39.40 34.82 14.40
C ALA A 402 -38.66 33.69 15.16
N CYS A 403 -37.66 33.05 14.54
CA CYS A 403 -37.00 31.88 15.10
C CYS A 403 -36.00 32.25 16.21
N ARG A 404 -36.15 31.64 17.40
CA ARG A 404 -35.25 31.85 18.57
C ARG A 404 -33.80 31.45 18.31
N LEU A 405 -33.56 30.48 17.42
CA LEU A 405 -32.22 30.01 17.06
C LEU A 405 -31.60 30.78 15.90
N ARG A 406 -32.26 31.83 15.38
CA ARG A 406 -31.81 32.60 14.20
C ARG A 406 -30.40 33.16 14.37
N ALA A 407 -30.08 33.71 15.54
CA ALA A 407 -28.76 34.29 15.85
C ALA A 407 -27.60 33.29 15.62
N ASN A 408 -27.85 32.00 15.85
CA ASN A 408 -26.89 30.91 15.64
C ASN A 408 -27.06 30.23 14.27
N CYS A 409 -27.99 30.65 13.42
CA CYS A 409 -28.34 29.94 12.17
C CYS A 409 -27.99 30.74 10.91
N THR A 410 -28.32 32.03 10.87
CA THR A 410 -28.09 32.88 9.70
C THR A 410 -28.09 34.36 10.06
N LYS A 411 -27.28 35.15 9.34
CA LYS A 411 -27.32 36.63 9.38
C LYS A 411 -28.21 37.22 8.27
N ALA A 412 -28.63 36.41 7.29
CA ALA A 412 -29.40 36.90 6.15
C ALA A 412 -30.82 37.31 6.53
N ALA A 413 -31.28 38.47 6.04
CA ALA A 413 -32.61 39.02 6.32
C ALA A 413 -33.74 38.01 6.04
N GLN A 414 -33.67 37.33 4.90
CA GLN A 414 -34.69 36.36 4.46
C GLN A 414 -34.53 34.94 5.04
N GLY A 415 -33.67 34.72 6.03
CA GLY A 415 -33.48 33.41 6.66
C GLY A 415 -32.38 32.55 6.04
N ARG A 416 -32.27 31.29 6.48
CA ARG A 416 -31.19 30.38 6.06
C ARG A 416 -31.60 29.69 4.76
N ARG A 417 -30.75 29.80 3.73
CA ARG A 417 -30.88 29.04 2.47
C ARG A 417 -29.87 27.90 2.45
N ILE A 418 -30.35 26.69 2.16
CA ILE A 418 -29.51 25.49 2.03
C ILE A 418 -29.41 25.14 0.55
N LYS A 419 -28.17 24.99 0.07
CA LYS A 419 -27.86 24.53 -1.28
C LYS A 419 -27.63 23.02 -1.24
N ARG A 420 -28.36 22.28 -2.07
CA ARG A 420 -28.19 20.85 -2.32
C ARG A 420 -27.69 20.66 -3.74
N TYR A 421 -26.64 19.88 -3.89
CA TYR A 421 -26.07 19.47 -5.16
C TYR A 421 -26.42 18.00 -5.44
N PRO A 422 -26.36 17.53 -6.69
CA PRO A 422 -26.61 16.13 -7.02
C PRO A 422 -25.77 15.16 -6.17
N GLU A 423 -24.50 15.51 -5.92
CA GLU A 423 -23.53 14.71 -5.16
C GLU A 423 -23.91 14.53 -3.67
N ASP A 424 -24.79 15.38 -3.13
CA ASP A 424 -25.26 15.25 -1.75
C ASP A 424 -26.13 14.00 -1.54
N GLU A 425 -26.75 13.46 -2.59
CA GLU A 425 -27.53 12.22 -2.51
C GLU A 425 -26.64 11.02 -2.16
N GLN A 426 -25.50 10.86 -2.84
CA GLN A 426 -24.57 9.78 -2.54
C GLN A 426 -23.96 9.94 -1.14
N ARG A 427 -23.69 11.18 -0.70
CA ARG A 427 -23.21 11.47 0.66
C ARG A 427 -24.23 11.07 1.72
N ASP A 428 -25.51 11.40 1.51
CA ASP A 428 -26.59 11.04 2.43
C ASP A 428 -26.77 9.51 2.52
N ALA A 429 -26.71 8.81 1.39
CA ALA A 429 -26.76 7.35 1.35
C ALA A 429 -25.61 6.72 2.17
N LEU A 430 -24.38 7.21 1.98
CA LEU A 430 -23.21 6.75 2.74
C LEU A 430 -23.34 7.04 4.24
N ARG A 431 -23.87 8.21 4.63
CA ARG A 431 -24.16 8.52 6.04
C ARG A 431 -25.13 7.50 6.65
N LEU A 432 -26.19 7.14 5.94
CA LEU A 432 -27.17 6.14 6.39
C LEU A 432 -26.52 4.76 6.56
N VAL A 433 -25.70 4.32 5.61
CA VAL A 433 -24.94 3.06 5.71
C VAL A 433 -24.09 3.05 6.98
N MET A 434 -23.38 4.14 7.26
CA MET A 434 -22.50 4.25 8.43
C MET A 434 -23.24 4.34 9.77
N GLN A 435 -24.56 4.59 9.79
CA GLN A 435 -25.38 4.49 11.00
C GLN A 435 -25.68 3.03 11.37
N HIS A 436 -25.65 2.11 10.41
CA HIS A 436 -25.96 0.71 10.62
C HIS A 436 -24.91 0.01 11.51
N ARG A 437 -25.37 -0.80 12.47
CA ARG A 437 -24.48 -1.48 13.45
C ARG A 437 -23.46 -2.40 12.79
N GLN A 438 -23.87 -3.15 11.76
CA GLN A 438 -22.97 -4.08 11.06
C GLN A 438 -21.88 -3.33 10.28
N ALA A 439 -22.22 -2.24 9.60
CA ALA A 439 -21.25 -1.41 8.88
C ALA A 439 -20.20 -0.83 9.85
N ARG A 440 -20.64 -0.34 11.01
CA ARG A 440 -19.73 0.14 12.06
C ARG A 440 -18.82 -0.96 12.62
N TYR A 441 -19.34 -2.18 12.77
CA TYR A 441 -18.54 -3.33 13.21
C TYR A 441 -17.46 -3.69 12.18
N ILE A 442 -17.81 -3.81 10.90
CA ILE A 442 -16.85 -4.09 9.82
C ILE A 442 -15.81 -2.97 9.73
N PHE A 443 -16.25 -1.71 9.74
CA PHE A 443 -15.38 -0.54 9.72
C PHE A 443 -14.39 -0.52 10.88
N SER A 444 -14.77 -1.01 12.07
CA SER A 444 -13.87 -1.06 13.22
C SER A 444 -12.61 -1.91 12.98
N GLN A 445 -12.70 -2.89 12.07
CA GLN A 445 -11.57 -3.75 11.68
C GLN A 445 -10.52 -3.02 10.84
N ARG A 446 -10.89 -1.89 10.18
CA ARG A 446 -10.00 -1.11 9.30
C ARG A 446 -8.67 -0.82 9.99
N LYS A 447 -8.70 -0.35 11.24
CA LYS A 447 -7.49 0.02 12.00
C LYS A 447 -6.52 -1.15 12.13
N ALA A 448 -7.04 -2.34 12.43
CA ALA A 448 -6.24 -3.55 12.57
C ALA A 448 -5.64 -4.06 11.24
N ILE A 449 -6.13 -3.56 10.11
CA ILE A 449 -5.62 -3.87 8.77
C ILE A 449 -4.50 -2.90 8.39
N VAL A 450 -4.77 -1.59 8.37
CA VAL A 450 -3.85 -0.59 7.78
C VAL A 450 -2.86 0.03 8.76
N GLU A 451 -3.18 0.18 10.05
CA GLU A 451 -2.25 0.80 11.01
C GLU A 451 -0.96 -0.02 11.17
N PRO A 452 -1.01 -1.37 11.26
CA PRO A 452 0.22 -2.18 11.30
C PRO A 452 1.06 -2.07 10.03
N VAL A 453 0.44 -1.83 8.87
CA VAL A 453 1.17 -1.66 7.60
C VAL A 453 2.08 -0.44 7.71
N PHE A 454 1.54 0.74 8.03
CA PHE A 454 2.35 1.94 8.18
C PHE A 454 3.30 1.87 9.37
N SER A 455 2.93 1.16 10.45
CA SER A 455 3.83 0.90 11.58
C SER A 455 5.06 0.12 11.15
N SER A 456 4.92 -0.92 10.31
CA SER A 456 6.05 -1.68 9.78
C SER A 456 6.88 -0.87 8.79
N LEU A 457 6.25 -0.15 7.85
CA LEU A 457 6.96 0.69 6.88
C LEU A 457 7.85 1.72 7.59
N ARG A 458 7.35 2.37 8.65
CA ARG A 458 8.15 3.34 9.42
C ARG A 458 9.09 2.70 10.42
N GLY A 459 8.56 1.84 11.29
CA GLY A 459 9.30 1.32 12.45
C GLY A 459 10.30 0.20 12.12
N GLN A 460 9.96 -0.69 11.18
CA GLN A 460 10.86 -1.80 10.80
C GLN A 460 11.72 -1.43 9.59
N GLN A 461 11.11 -0.84 8.56
CA GLN A 461 11.83 -0.45 7.36
C GLN A 461 12.42 0.97 7.43
N GLY A 462 12.17 1.77 8.47
CA GLY A 462 12.78 3.10 8.60
C GLY A 462 12.33 4.14 7.55
N LEU A 463 11.12 4.00 6.97
CA LEU A 463 10.57 4.95 5.99
C LEU A 463 9.98 6.21 6.67
N ASP A 464 10.83 7.01 7.30
CA ASP A 464 10.43 8.30 7.88
C ASP A 464 10.62 9.46 6.92
N ARG A 465 11.55 9.32 5.97
CA ARG A 465 11.88 10.28 4.92
C ARG A 465 12.30 9.54 3.65
N PHE A 466 11.88 10.06 2.51
CA PHE A 466 12.38 9.62 1.21
C PHE A 466 13.82 10.05 0.97
N ARG A 467 14.62 9.17 0.40
CA ARG A 467 16.05 9.41 0.11
C ARG A 467 16.27 9.82 -1.34
N ARG A 468 15.30 9.56 -2.23
CA ARG A 468 15.36 9.92 -3.64
C ARG A 468 14.62 11.23 -3.94
N ARG A 469 15.01 11.83 -5.06
CA ARG A 469 14.56 13.15 -5.49
C ARG A 469 13.62 13.09 -6.68
N GLY A 470 12.52 13.84 -6.62
CA GLY A 470 11.46 13.86 -7.64
C GLY A 470 10.43 12.74 -7.48
N LEU A 471 9.18 13.02 -7.84
CA LEU A 471 8.00 12.19 -7.61
C LEU A 471 8.16 10.79 -8.22
N GLN A 472 8.72 10.69 -9.43
CA GLN A 472 8.91 9.39 -10.07
C GLN A 472 9.92 8.52 -9.31
N ALA A 473 11.01 9.11 -8.81
CA ALA A 473 11.99 8.36 -8.03
C ALA A 473 11.45 8.00 -6.63
N VAL A 474 10.64 8.88 -6.04
CA VAL A 474 9.92 8.64 -4.78
C VAL A 474 8.89 7.51 -4.92
N LYS A 475 8.14 7.47 -6.04
CA LYS A 475 7.23 6.35 -6.36
C LYS A 475 7.96 5.02 -6.43
N ARG A 476 9.14 4.99 -7.06
CA ARG A 476 10.00 3.78 -7.13
C ARG A 476 10.54 3.37 -5.78
N GLU A 477 11.03 4.32 -4.98
CA GLU A 477 11.50 4.05 -3.62
C GLU A 477 10.37 3.45 -2.77
N PHE A 478 9.17 4.02 -2.82
CA PHE A 478 8.03 3.48 -2.10
C PHE A 478 7.59 2.10 -2.60
N ALA A 479 7.67 1.84 -3.91
CA ALA A 479 7.40 0.53 -4.47
C ALA A 479 8.32 -0.55 -3.86
N LEU A 480 9.62 -0.24 -3.69
CA LEU A 480 10.56 -1.16 -3.03
C LEU A 480 10.18 -1.45 -1.58
N HIS A 481 9.78 -0.42 -0.83
CA HIS A 481 9.28 -0.57 0.54
C HIS A 481 8.04 -1.45 0.62
N VAL A 482 7.06 -1.21 -0.26
CA VAL A 482 5.82 -1.98 -0.34
C VAL A 482 6.08 -3.44 -0.72
N MET A 483 6.94 -3.71 -1.72
CA MET A 483 7.32 -5.07 -2.10
C MET A 483 8.05 -5.80 -0.98
N ALA A 484 9.03 -5.14 -0.34
CA ALA A 484 9.73 -5.68 0.81
C ALA A 484 8.77 -5.97 1.97
N TYR A 485 7.78 -5.09 2.21
CA TYR A 485 6.77 -5.29 3.24
C TYR A 485 5.90 -6.52 2.94
N ASN A 486 5.41 -6.64 1.71
CA ASN A 486 4.62 -7.79 1.27
C ASN A 486 5.42 -9.09 1.40
N LEU A 487 6.72 -9.10 1.09
CA LEU A 487 7.59 -10.25 1.33
C LEU A 487 7.69 -10.59 2.82
N SER A 488 7.99 -9.62 3.69
CA SER A 488 7.99 -9.82 5.15
C SER A 488 6.65 -10.39 5.65
N ARG A 489 5.54 -9.90 5.09
CA ARG A 489 4.20 -10.38 5.45
C ARG A 489 3.96 -11.82 4.97
N ALA A 490 4.39 -12.14 3.75
CA ALA A 490 4.33 -13.50 3.21
C ALA A 490 5.11 -14.49 4.07
N VAL A 491 6.32 -14.12 4.52
CA VAL A 491 7.12 -14.95 5.46
C VAL A 491 6.33 -15.24 6.74
N ALA A 492 5.74 -14.21 7.35
CA ALA A 492 4.97 -14.37 8.58
C ALA A 492 3.74 -15.27 8.39
N LEU A 493 2.98 -15.09 7.30
CA LEU A 493 1.79 -15.87 6.99
C LEU A 493 2.11 -17.33 6.68
N LEU A 494 3.08 -17.58 5.80
CA LEU A 494 3.48 -18.93 5.43
C LEU A 494 4.06 -19.71 6.60
N ARG A 495 4.80 -19.04 7.49
CA ARG A 495 5.27 -19.63 8.74
C ARG A 495 4.08 -20.02 9.63
N ALA A 496 3.10 -19.13 9.81
CA ALA A 496 1.91 -19.43 10.60
C ALA A 496 1.10 -20.61 10.04
N LEU A 497 0.92 -20.67 8.72
CA LEU A 497 0.24 -21.78 8.03
C LEU A 497 1.00 -23.10 8.24
N PHE A 498 2.34 -23.09 8.12
CA PHE A 498 3.15 -24.27 8.39
C PHE A 498 2.96 -24.79 9.82
N PHE A 499 3.00 -23.92 10.83
CA PHE A 499 2.73 -24.33 12.21
C PHE A 499 1.31 -24.87 12.39
N TYR A 500 0.31 -24.22 11.80
CA TYR A 500 -1.08 -24.65 11.90
C TYR A 500 -1.33 -26.04 11.29
N PHE A 501 -0.85 -26.29 10.08
CA PHE A 501 -1.10 -27.56 9.38
C PHE A 501 -0.20 -28.71 9.84
N TYR A 502 1.03 -28.44 10.28
CA TYR A 502 2.01 -29.49 10.57
C TYR A 502 2.30 -29.67 12.06
N ALA A 503 2.36 -28.59 12.85
CA ALA A 503 2.70 -28.69 14.27
C ALA A 503 1.49 -28.98 15.17
N VAL A 504 0.32 -28.38 14.88
CA VAL A 504 -0.89 -28.59 15.71
C VAL A 504 -1.40 -30.05 15.63
N PRO A 505 -1.51 -30.69 14.45
CA PRO A 505 -1.94 -32.09 14.41
C PRO A 505 -0.92 -33.06 15.02
N TYR A 506 0.38 -32.75 14.93
CA TYR A 506 1.43 -33.55 15.58
C TYR A 506 1.39 -33.43 17.10
N ALA A 507 1.16 -32.22 17.63
CA ALA A 507 0.99 -31.98 19.06
C ALA A 507 -0.28 -32.65 19.62
N LEU A 508 -1.39 -32.60 18.87
CA LEU A 508 -2.64 -33.27 19.25
C LEU A 508 -2.51 -34.80 19.16
N ARG A 509 -1.77 -35.36 18.19
CA ARG A 509 -1.46 -36.79 18.14
C ARG A 509 -0.52 -37.24 19.27
N GLY A 510 0.43 -36.40 19.69
CA GLY A 510 1.28 -36.66 20.86
C GLY A 510 0.53 -36.60 22.21
N ALA A 511 -0.56 -35.84 22.29
CA ALA A 511 -1.42 -35.81 23.46
C ALA A 511 -2.31 -37.07 23.59
N HIS A 512 -2.67 -37.71 22.47
CA HIS A 512 -3.44 -38.97 22.48
C HIS A 512 -2.62 -40.21 22.88
N THR A 513 -1.28 -40.11 23.01
CA THR A 513 -0.44 -41.21 23.49
C THR A 513 -0.29 -41.29 25.02
N PHE A 514 -0.87 -40.35 25.79
CA PHE A 514 -0.80 -40.33 27.26
C PHE A 514 -2.08 -40.76 28.00
N PHE A 515 -3.14 -41.14 27.28
CA PHE A 515 -4.35 -41.71 27.87
C PHE A 515 -4.64 -43.08 27.24
N ARG A 516 -3.98 -44.12 27.76
CA ARG A 516 -4.46 -45.50 27.62
C ARG A 516 -5.47 -45.74 28.76
N PRO A 517 -6.78 -45.86 28.50
CA PRO A 517 -7.64 -46.51 29.47
C PRO A 517 -7.31 -48.00 29.43
N HIS A 518 -6.81 -48.53 30.55
CA HIS A 518 -6.88 -49.96 30.80
C HIS A 518 -8.36 -50.34 30.90
N ALA A 519 -8.91 -50.94 29.85
CA ALA A 519 -10.19 -51.64 29.92
C ALA A 519 -9.97 -53.07 29.46
N ALA A 520 -9.73 -53.94 30.44
CA ALA A 520 -9.81 -55.38 30.28
C ALA A 520 -11.15 -55.84 30.85
N PHE A 521 -11.83 -56.73 30.13
CA PHE A 521 -12.98 -57.56 30.53
C PHE A 521 -14.32 -56.87 30.81
N PHE A 522 -15.34 -57.09 29.94
CA PHE A 522 -16.42 -58.07 30.19
C PHE A 522 -17.39 -58.18 28.98
N TRP A 523 -17.43 -59.39 28.42
CA TRP A 523 -18.52 -60.21 27.87
C TRP A 523 -19.75 -59.68 27.08
N LEU A 524 -20.08 -60.51 26.09
CA LEU A 524 -21.22 -60.55 25.15
C LEU A 524 -22.61 -60.36 25.77
N ALA A 525 -23.53 -59.74 25.00
CA ALA A 525 -24.81 -60.35 24.62
C ALA A 525 -25.50 -59.57 23.48
N SER A 526 -26.15 -60.33 22.62
CA SER A 526 -26.78 -59.99 21.34
C SER A 526 -28.17 -59.32 21.49
N SER A 527 -28.61 -58.57 20.48
CA SER A 527 -29.85 -58.82 19.69
C SER A 527 -30.44 -57.56 19.03
N THR A 528 -30.59 -57.65 17.69
CA THR A 528 -31.69 -57.20 16.81
C THR A 528 -32.49 -55.92 17.16
N THR A 529 -32.60 -54.96 16.23
CA THR A 529 -33.78 -54.76 15.35
C THR A 529 -33.65 -53.54 14.40
N THR A 530 -33.78 -53.83 13.10
CA THR A 530 -34.57 -53.14 12.05
C THR A 530 -34.31 -51.68 11.62
N SER A 531 -34.02 -51.52 10.31
CA SER A 531 -34.17 -50.32 9.46
C SER A 531 -35.65 -50.13 9.03
N PRO A 532 -36.11 -49.21 8.13
CA PRO A 532 -35.50 -48.59 6.92
C PRO A 532 -35.68 -47.04 6.92
N GLY A 533 -35.31 -46.18 5.97
CA GLY A 533 -35.00 -46.19 4.53
C GLY A 533 -35.41 -44.79 3.98
N PRO A 534 -34.88 -44.33 2.82
CA PRO A 534 -34.67 -42.91 2.49
C PRO A 534 -35.65 -42.33 1.46
N ASP A 535 -35.65 -41.01 1.23
CA ASP A 535 -36.23 -40.42 0.01
C ASP A 535 -35.49 -39.18 -0.54
N VAL A 536 -35.45 -39.16 -1.87
CA VAL A 536 -34.81 -38.23 -2.82
C VAL A 536 -35.90 -37.32 -3.45
N ILE A 537 -35.52 -36.25 -4.17
CA ILE A 537 -36.20 -35.53 -5.32
C ILE A 537 -35.96 -34.00 -5.14
N ALA A 538 -35.12 -33.29 -5.91
CA ALA A 538 -35.09 -32.91 -7.33
C ALA A 538 -35.78 -31.56 -7.69
N GLU A 539 -34.95 -30.67 -8.26
CA GLU A 539 -35.14 -29.59 -9.26
C GLU A 539 -36.36 -28.63 -9.27
N LYS A 540 -36.06 -27.33 -9.47
CA LYS A 540 -36.54 -26.57 -10.66
C LYS A 540 -35.83 -25.22 -10.89
N ARG A 541 -35.37 -25.02 -12.13
CA ARG A 541 -34.95 -23.76 -12.75
C ARG A 541 -36.16 -23.05 -13.38
N PHE A 542 -36.13 -21.72 -13.45
CA PHE A 542 -36.88 -20.92 -14.44
C PHE A 542 -36.07 -19.68 -14.84
N ALA A 543 -36.18 -19.30 -16.13
CA ALA A 543 -35.47 -18.20 -16.77
C ALA A 543 -36.45 -17.15 -17.35
N THR A 544 -36.07 -15.86 -17.14
CA THR A 544 -36.25 -14.59 -17.95
C THR A 544 -37.67 -14.08 -18.31
N PRO A 545 -37.93 -12.79 -18.71
CA PRO A 545 -37.04 -11.71 -19.22
C PRO A 545 -37.31 -10.21 -18.79
N SER A 546 -36.42 -9.31 -19.30
CA SER A 546 -36.52 -7.87 -19.68
C SER A 546 -36.79 -6.68 -18.71
N GLU A 547 -35.87 -5.70 -18.80
CA GLU A 547 -35.95 -4.22 -18.79
C GLU A 547 -36.44 -3.39 -17.57
N GLY A 548 -35.59 -2.41 -17.19
CA GLY A 548 -36.04 -1.06 -16.83
C GLY A 548 -36.46 -0.78 -15.38
N ARG A 549 -35.50 -0.79 -14.42
CA ARG A 549 -35.42 0.05 -13.20
C ARG A 549 -34.43 -0.56 -12.20
N GLY A 550 -33.15 -0.21 -12.32
CA GLY A 550 -32.07 -0.64 -11.42
C GLY A 550 -31.58 0.51 -10.55
N PHE A 551 -32.28 0.83 -9.46
CA PHE A 551 -31.75 1.76 -8.45
C PHE A 551 -32.07 1.36 -7.01
N LEU A 552 -33.10 0.52 -6.76
CA LEU A 552 -33.52 0.15 -5.41
C LEU A 552 -33.41 -1.34 -5.07
N ARG A 553 -33.00 -2.21 -6.00
CA ARG A 553 -33.08 -3.67 -5.80
C ARG A 553 -31.87 -4.35 -5.16
N ARG A 554 -30.70 -3.70 -5.04
CA ARG A 554 -29.52 -4.37 -4.43
C ARG A 554 -29.26 -4.02 -2.96
N TYR A 555 -29.72 -2.87 -2.45
CA TYR A 555 -29.58 -2.54 -1.02
C TYR A 555 -30.60 -3.25 -0.11
N ALA A 556 -31.65 -3.87 -0.69
CA ALA A 556 -32.60 -4.72 0.06
C ALA A 556 -32.12 -6.18 0.22
N ALA A 557 -31.14 -6.64 -0.55
CA ALA A 557 -30.75 -8.06 -0.59
C ALA A 557 -29.88 -8.51 0.62
N ILE A 558 -29.54 -7.61 1.53
CA ILE A 558 -28.86 -7.95 2.80
C ILE A 558 -29.87 -8.36 3.89
N CYS A 559 -31.18 -8.19 3.67
CA CYS A 559 -32.22 -8.42 4.69
C CYS A 559 -33.06 -9.70 4.52
N THR A 560 -32.72 -10.65 3.64
CA THR A 560 -33.60 -11.81 3.39
C THR A 560 -32.86 -13.16 3.27
N VAL A 561 -31.94 -13.45 4.19
CA VAL A 561 -31.47 -14.82 4.46
C VAL A 561 -31.26 -14.98 5.98
N ALA A 562 -32.35 -14.93 6.75
CA ALA A 562 -32.38 -15.37 8.16
C ALA A 562 -33.83 -15.48 8.64
N SER A 563 -34.62 -16.33 7.98
CA SER A 563 -35.94 -16.71 8.48
C SER A 563 -36.37 -18.08 7.98
N VAL A 564 -35.48 -19.08 7.98
CA VAL A 564 -35.85 -20.51 7.94
C VAL A 564 -34.67 -21.30 8.54
N GLY A 565 -34.92 -22.05 9.62
CA GLY A 565 -33.98 -23.01 10.24
C GLY A 565 -33.50 -22.59 11.62
#